data_AF-A0A925VQD7-F1
#
_entry.id   AF-A0A925VQD7-F1
#
_cell.length_a   1.000
_cell.length_b   1.000
_cell.length_c   1.000
_cell.angle_alpha   90.00
_cell.angle_beta   90.00
_cell.angle_gamma   90.00
#
_symmetry.space_group_name_H-M   'P 1'
#
loop_
_entity.id
_entity.type
_entity.pdbx_description
1 polymer ?
#
loop_
_entity_poly.entity_id
_entity_poly.type
_entity_poly.pdbx_seq_one_letter_code
_entity_poly.pdbx_strand_id
1 'polypeptide(L)'
;MSSEQCPRRRFTAHFYCPCLLVSPFIARCSLLTDDYKLRRGVEADLPQVLALIRELAAYERAPEAVTNTLAAMQRDGFGPVPIFRFFVLENDAADIIGLALFYTAYSTWKGRMLYLEDLVVTDTARRGGYGRLLFDAVVAEARATGAVRLKWQVLNWNEPAIAFYKKLGATIEDEWLNGNLDEAQLAAYAVTPAAASVVAPTGRSL
;
A
#
# COMPACT_ATOMS: atom_id res chain seq x y z
N MET A 1 -47.89 -49.17 33.51
CA MET A 1 -46.47 -48.89 33.86
C MET A 1 -46.25 -47.40 33.74
N SER A 2 -46.09 -46.76 34.90
CA SER A 2 -45.53 -45.44 35.20
C SER A 2 -45.91 -44.25 34.31
N SER A 3 -46.85 -43.47 34.84
CA SER A 3 -46.86 -42.01 34.83
C SER A 3 -45.57 -41.43 35.45
N GLU A 4 -45.14 -40.24 35.03
CA GLU A 4 -44.94 -39.05 35.89
C GLU A 4 -44.06 -37.96 35.24
N GLN A 5 -44.36 -36.73 35.66
CA GLN A 5 -43.88 -35.43 35.22
C GLN A 5 -42.48 -35.05 35.76
N CYS A 6 -41.89 -34.05 35.08
CA CYS A 6 -40.85 -33.07 35.45
C CYS A 6 -40.49 -32.93 36.96
N PRO A 7 -39.21 -32.59 37.30
CA PRO A 7 -38.89 -31.17 37.46
C PRO A 7 -37.47 -30.72 37.06
N ARG A 8 -37.38 -29.43 36.76
CA ARG A 8 -36.17 -28.60 36.65
C ARG A 8 -35.32 -28.67 37.93
N ARG A 9 -33.98 -28.65 37.80
CA ARG A 9 -33.08 -28.22 38.88
C ARG A 9 -32.17 -27.08 38.42
N ARG A 10 -32.32 -25.96 39.12
CA ARG A 10 -31.36 -24.85 39.24
C ARG A 10 -30.12 -25.35 39.97
N PHE A 11 -28.94 -24.96 39.51
CA PHE A 11 -27.76 -24.88 40.38
C PHE A 11 -27.39 -23.40 40.53
N THR A 12 -27.75 -22.86 41.69
CA THR A 12 -27.13 -21.69 42.30
C THR A 12 -26.04 -22.20 43.23
N ALA A 13 -24.80 -21.75 43.04
CA ALA A 13 -23.77 -21.83 44.07
C ALA A 13 -22.99 -20.52 44.07
N HIS A 14 -23.35 -19.68 45.04
CA HIS A 14 -22.49 -18.66 45.62
C HIS A 14 -21.24 -19.34 46.22
N PHE A 15 -20.06 -18.87 45.83
CA PHE A 15 -18.92 -18.85 46.74
C PHE A 15 -18.30 -17.45 46.71
N TYR A 16 -18.49 -16.76 47.83
CA TYR A 16 -17.73 -15.59 48.25
C TYR A 16 -16.24 -15.99 48.36
N CYS A 17 -15.36 -15.25 47.70
CA CYS A 17 -13.94 -15.19 48.05
C CYS A 17 -13.54 -13.71 48.13
N PRO A 18 -13.35 -13.15 49.34
CA PRO A 18 -12.89 -11.78 49.52
C PRO A 18 -11.37 -11.79 49.66
N CYS A 19 -10.66 -11.10 48.78
CA CYS A 19 -9.42 -10.39 49.11
C CYS A 19 -8.98 -9.53 47.92
N LEU A 20 -9.04 -8.22 48.15
CA LEU A 20 -8.41 -7.17 47.37
C LEU A 20 -6.90 -7.43 47.23
N LEU A 21 -6.36 -7.29 46.02
CA LEU A 21 -5.00 -6.77 45.78
C LEU A 21 -4.91 -6.28 44.33
N VAL A 22 -5.16 -4.98 44.19
CA VAL A 22 -4.52 -4.00 43.29
C VAL A 22 -3.70 -4.59 42.12
N SER A 23 -4.18 -4.42 40.89
CA SER A 23 -3.29 -4.29 39.74
C SER A 23 -3.92 -3.42 38.65
N PRO A 24 -3.40 -2.22 38.38
CA PRO A 24 -3.83 -1.39 37.27
C PRO A 24 -2.96 -1.74 36.05
N PHE A 25 -3.24 -2.85 35.40
CA PHE A 25 -2.68 -3.14 34.07
C PHE A 25 -3.80 -3.60 33.13
N ILE A 26 -4.87 -2.81 33.08
CA ILE A 26 -5.49 -2.56 31.78
C ILE A 26 -4.47 -1.72 31.05
N ALA A 27 -3.69 -2.34 30.17
CA ALA A 27 -3.05 -1.62 29.10
C ALA A 27 -4.18 -0.94 28.33
N ARG A 28 -4.46 0.32 28.69
CA ARG A 28 -5.09 1.26 27.78
C ARG A 28 -4.15 1.32 26.60
N CYS A 29 -4.42 0.48 25.60
CA CYS A 29 -4.06 0.79 24.24
C CYS A 29 -4.75 2.13 23.99
N SER A 30 -3.98 3.21 24.16
CA SER A 30 -4.42 4.56 23.89
C SER A 30 -4.79 4.56 22.42
N LEU A 31 -6.08 4.36 22.14
CA LEU A 31 -6.68 4.73 20.88
C LEU A 31 -6.53 6.25 20.83
N LEU A 32 -5.40 6.71 20.32
CA LEU A 32 -5.38 7.94 19.55
C LEU A 32 -6.33 7.66 18.39
N THR A 33 -7.59 8.00 18.56
CA THR A 33 -8.47 8.26 17.43
C THR A 33 -8.02 9.59 16.87
N ASP A 34 -6.83 9.62 16.28
CA ASP A 34 -6.51 10.66 15.32
C ASP A 34 -7.52 10.42 14.19
N ASP A 35 -8.40 11.38 13.96
CA ASP A 35 -9.35 11.24 12.86
C ASP A 35 -8.51 11.29 11.58
N TYR A 36 -8.60 10.23 10.80
CA TYR A 36 -7.87 10.10 9.53
C TYR A 36 -8.86 9.86 8.41
N LYS A 37 -8.50 10.36 7.23
CA LYS A 37 -9.32 10.21 6.03
C LYS A 37 -8.52 9.50 4.95
N LEU A 38 -8.88 8.24 4.72
CA LEU A 38 -8.46 7.51 3.52
C LEU A 38 -9.30 7.98 2.33
N ARG A 39 -8.64 8.44 1.26
CA ARG A 39 -9.33 8.87 0.04
C ARG A 39 -8.47 8.65 -1.21
N ARG A 40 -9.12 8.73 -2.39
CA ARG A 40 -8.38 8.85 -3.65
C ARG A 40 -7.58 10.16 -3.65
N GLY A 41 -6.38 10.07 -4.20
CA GLY A 41 -5.53 11.21 -4.44
C GLY A 41 -6.09 12.14 -5.52
N VAL A 42 -5.82 13.42 -5.38
CA VAL A 42 -6.12 14.47 -6.35
C VAL A 42 -4.85 15.22 -6.71
N GLU A 43 -4.87 16.00 -7.80
CA GLU A 43 -3.67 16.69 -8.29
C GLU A 43 -3.03 17.61 -7.24
N ALA A 44 -3.87 18.26 -6.42
CA ALA A 44 -3.42 19.13 -5.34
C ALA A 44 -2.60 18.41 -4.24
N ASP A 45 -2.67 17.08 -4.16
CA ASP A 45 -1.89 16.30 -3.18
C ASP A 45 -0.43 16.08 -3.64
N LEU A 46 -0.13 16.25 -4.94
CA LEU A 46 1.18 15.90 -5.52
C LEU A 46 2.40 16.51 -4.79
N PRO A 47 2.37 17.75 -4.30
CA PRO A 47 3.48 18.30 -3.52
C PRO A 47 3.81 17.48 -2.27
N GLN A 48 2.80 17.07 -1.50
CA GLN A 48 3.00 16.25 -0.29
C GLN A 48 3.28 14.79 -0.63
N VAL A 49 2.68 14.27 -1.70
CA VAL A 49 2.99 12.93 -2.23
C VAL A 49 4.46 12.83 -2.64
N LEU A 50 5.00 13.82 -3.37
CA LEU A 50 6.41 13.84 -3.74
C LEU A 50 7.32 13.96 -2.50
N ALA A 51 6.89 14.65 -1.46
CA ALA A 51 7.62 14.69 -0.19
C ALA A 51 7.67 13.31 0.48
N LEU A 52 6.56 12.57 0.51
CA LEU A 52 6.52 11.20 1.02
C LEU A 52 7.37 10.23 0.19
N ILE A 53 7.40 10.38 -1.14
CA ILE A 53 8.27 9.59 -2.02
C ILE A 53 9.74 9.85 -1.70
N ARG A 54 10.12 11.11 -1.46
CA ARG A 54 11.49 11.46 -1.03
C ARG A 54 11.82 10.91 0.35
N GLU A 55 10.86 10.91 1.28
CA GLU A 55 11.02 10.26 2.58
C GLU A 55 11.24 8.74 2.44
N LEU A 56 10.47 8.08 1.57
CA LEU A 56 10.65 6.66 1.24
C LEU A 56 12.03 6.41 0.63
N ALA A 57 12.45 7.19 -0.36
CA ALA A 57 13.76 7.05 -1.00
C ALA A 57 14.92 7.24 -0.01
N ALA A 58 14.79 8.16 0.95
CA ALA A 58 15.75 8.31 2.04
C ALA A 58 15.80 7.06 2.93
N TYR A 59 14.64 6.49 3.29
CA TYR A 59 14.57 5.22 4.02
C TYR A 59 15.21 4.06 3.24
N GLU A 60 15.00 4.02 1.93
CA GLU A 60 15.53 3.02 1.01
C GLU A 60 17.03 3.21 0.67
N ARG A 61 17.67 4.22 1.28
CA ARG A 61 19.09 4.57 1.10
C ARG A 61 19.42 5.03 -0.33
N ALA A 62 18.45 5.63 -1.02
CA ALA A 62 18.56 6.15 -2.37
C ALA A 62 17.91 7.55 -2.55
N PRO A 63 18.16 8.53 -1.67
CA PRO A 63 17.49 9.84 -1.75
C PRO A 63 17.74 10.59 -3.07
N GLU A 64 18.93 10.42 -3.66
CA GLU A 64 19.33 11.04 -4.93
C GLU A 64 18.67 10.39 -6.16
N ALA A 65 18.00 9.24 -6.00
CA ALA A 65 17.32 8.57 -7.10
C ALA A 65 15.99 9.24 -7.49
N VAL A 66 15.46 10.13 -6.66
CA VAL A 66 14.20 10.84 -6.95
C VAL A 66 14.46 12.04 -7.86
N THR A 67 14.58 11.77 -9.17
CA THR A 67 14.73 12.79 -10.21
C THR A 67 13.40 13.27 -10.80
N ASN A 68 12.29 12.63 -10.44
CA ASN A 68 10.95 12.98 -10.93
C ASN A 68 10.51 14.38 -10.44
N THR A 69 9.69 15.06 -11.24
CA THR A 69 9.24 16.44 -10.99
C THR A 69 7.73 16.52 -10.81
N LEU A 70 7.25 17.56 -10.12
CA LEU A 70 5.81 17.81 -9.97
C LEU A 70 5.13 17.96 -11.33
N ALA A 71 5.73 18.68 -12.27
CA ALA A 71 5.18 18.86 -13.61
C ALA A 71 5.03 17.52 -14.37
N ALA A 72 6.02 16.63 -14.26
CA ALA A 72 5.94 15.29 -14.84
C ALA A 72 4.84 14.46 -14.16
N MET A 73 4.76 14.46 -12.84
CA MET A 73 3.69 13.76 -12.10
C MET A 73 2.29 14.30 -12.42
N GLN A 74 2.14 15.62 -12.59
CA GLN A 74 0.87 16.23 -13.02
C GLN A 74 0.47 15.72 -14.40
N ARG A 75 1.40 15.78 -15.37
CA ARG A 75 1.17 15.27 -16.72
C ARG A 75 0.83 13.78 -16.72
N ASP A 76 1.58 12.96 -16.00
CA ASP A 76 1.50 11.51 -16.07
C ASP A 76 0.38 10.93 -15.19
N GLY A 77 -0.03 11.63 -14.12
CA GLY A 77 -1.12 11.22 -13.22
C GLY A 77 -2.47 11.85 -13.53
N PHE A 78 -2.50 13.03 -14.15
CA PHE A 78 -3.71 13.84 -14.36
C PHE A 78 -3.86 14.39 -15.78
N GLY A 79 -2.94 14.06 -16.69
CA GLY A 79 -3.07 14.38 -18.11
C GLY A 79 -4.16 13.57 -18.83
N PRO A 80 -4.27 13.70 -20.17
CA PRO A 80 -5.33 13.04 -20.94
C PRO A 80 -5.27 11.51 -20.92
N VAL A 81 -4.10 10.95 -20.62
CA VAL A 81 -3.87 9.50 -20.51
C VAL A 81 -3.10 9.23 -19.21
N PRO A 82 -3.79 9.21 -18.05
CA PRO A 82 -3.13 9.02 -16.77
C PRO A 82 -2.62 7.58 -16.65
N ILE A 83 -1.35 7.42 -16.25
CA ILE A 83 -0.68 6.11 -16.17
C ILE A 83 -0.62 5.55 -14.75
N PHE A 84 -0.74 6.40 -13.73
CA PHE A 84 -0.80 5.98 -12.33
C PHE A 84 -1.99 6.60 -11.59
N ARG A 85 -2.35 5.97 -10.48
CA ARG A 85 -3.36 6.43 -9.52
C ARG A 85 -2.80 6.23 -8.12
N PHE A 86 -3.37 6.91 -7.14
CA PHE A 86 -2.94 6.75 -5.76
C PHE A 86 -4.06 6.98 -4.76
N PHE A 87 -3.89 6.38 -3.58
CA PHE A 87 -4.65 6.69 -2.38
C PHE A 87 -3.77 7.47 -1.42
N VAL A 88 -4.39 8.37 -0.65
CA VAL A 88 -3.73 9.13 0.41
C VAL A 88 -4.42 8.89 1.74
N LEU A 89 -3.64 9.00 2.81
CA LEU A 89 -4.14 9.11 4.16
C LEU A 89 -3.91 10.55 4.64
N GLU A 90 -4.99 11.26 4.92
CA GLU A 90 -5.00 12.64 5.41
C GLU A 90 -5.28 12.64 6.92
N ASN A 91 -4.53 13.44 7.69
CA ASN A 91 -4.77 13.63 9.12
C ASN A 91 -5.73 14.81 9.40
N ASP A 92 -6.05 15.06 10.66
CA ASP A 92 -6.91 16.19 11.09
C ASP A 92 -6.39 17.59 10.72
N ALA A 93 -5.07 17.73 10.53
CA ALA A 93 -4.45 18.98 10.08
C ALA A 93 -4.51 19.15 8.55
N ALA A 94 -5.15 18.22 7.83
CA ALA A 94 -5.17 18.12 6.38
C ALA A 94 -3.80 17.84 5.73
N ASP A 95 -2.85 17.32 6.50
CA ASP A 95 -1.56 16.84 5.97
C ASP A 95 -1.70 15.42 5.44
N ILE A 96 -1.02 15.15 4.32
CA ILE A 96 -0.93 13.82 3.74
C ILE A 96 0.18 13.04 4.44
N ILE A 97 -0.23 12.09 5.28
CA ILE A 97 0.67 11.29 6.13
C ILE A 97 0.95 9.89 5.57
N GLY A 98 0.30 9.51 4.47
CA GLY A 98 0.56 8.24 3.81
C GLY A 98 0.09 8.19 2.36
N LEU A 99 0.72 7.31 1.59
CA LEU A 99 0.57 7.15 0.16
C LEU A 99 0.55 5.66 -0.20
N ALA A 100 -0.34 5.30 -1.13
CA ALA A 100 -0.23 4.08 -1.92
C ALA A 100 -0.41 4.41 -3.41
N LEU A 101 0.69 4.36 -4.17
CA LEU A 101 0.70 4.65 -5.62
C LEU A 101 0.73 3.36 -6.42
N PHE A 102 -0.15 3.24 -7.40
CA PHE A 102 -0.28 2.02 -8.19
C PHE A 102 -0.71 2.31 -9.63
N TYR A 103 -0.51 1.32 -10.50
CA TYR A 103 -0.94 1.37 -11.89
C TYR A 103 -1.44 0.01 -12.38
N THR A 104 -2.05 0.00 -13.56
CA THR A 104 -2.48 -1.25 -14.19
C THR A 104 -1.30 -1.86 -14.93
N ALA A 105 -1.05 -3.14 -14.68
CA ALA A 105 -0.10 -3.95 -15.42
C ALA A 105 -0.83 -5.14 -16.05
N TYR A 106 -0.12 -5.95 -16.84
CA TYR A 106 -0.72 -7.10 -17.52
C TYR A 106 0.18 -8.32 -17.45
N SER A 107 -0.39 -9.45 -17.04
CA SER A 107 0.24 -10.76 -17.13
C SER A 107 -0.22 -11.46 -18.40
N THR A 108 0.71 -11.86 -19.26
CA THR A 108 0.40 -12.70 -20.42
C THR A 108 -0.20 -14.05 -20.04
N TRP A 109 -0.01 -14.50 -18.80
CA TRP A 109 -0.50 -15.80 -18.31
C TRP A 109 -1.79 -15.70 -17.49
N LYS A 110 -2.06 -14.56 -16.86
CA LYS A 110 -3.17 -14.40 -15.91
C LYS A 110 -4.15 -13.28 -16.30
N GLY A 111 -3.75 -12.36 -17.15
CA GLY A 111 -4.55 -11.22 -17.57
C GLY A 111 -4.28 -9.97 -16.72
N ARG A 112 -5.33 -9.16 -16.52
CA ARG A 112 -5.25 -7.86 -15.85
C ARG A 112 -4.69 -7.98 -14.43
N MET A 113 -3.77 -7.10 -14.10
CA MET A 113 -3.21 -6.97 -12.76
C MET A 113 -3.07 -5.50 -12.35
N LEU A 114 -2.94 -5.25 -11.06
CA LEU A 114 -2.39 -3.99 -10.56
C LEU A 114 -0.93 -4.20 -10.12
N TYR A 115 -0.16 -3.13 -10.20
CA TYR A 115 1.18 -3.04 -9.65
C TYR A 115 1.21 -1.89 -8.65
N LEU A 116 1.56 -2.19 -7.40
CA LEU A 116 1.77 -1.22 -6.33
C LEU A 116 3.24 -0.80 -6.39
N GLU A 117 3.46 0.46 -6.74
CA GLU A 117 4.78 1.06 -6.89
C GLU A 117 5.33 1.47 -5.53
N ASP A 118 4.63 2.39 -4.85
CA ASP A 118 5.03 2.93 -3.56
C ASP A 118 3.95 2.70 -2.51
N LEU A 119 4.38 2.28 -1.32
CA LEU A 119 3.56 2.25 -0.11
C LEU A 119 4.37 2.86 1.04
N VAL A 120 3.99 4.06 1.47
CA VAL A 120 4.70 4.79 2.52
C VAL A 120 3.72 5.44 3.50
N VAL A 121 4.11 5.43 4.76
CA VAL A 121 3.52 6.23 5.84
C VAL A 121 4.67 6.99 6.47
N THR A 122 4.49 8.29 6.68
CA THR A 122 5.50 9.14 7.28
C THR A 122 5.95 8.58 8.63
N ASP A 123 7.23 8.74 8.97
CA ASP A 123 7.86 8.12 10.14
C ASP A 123 7.12 8.45 11.45
N THR A 124 6.59 9.67 11.57
CA THR A 124 5.84 10.15 12.74
C THR A 124 4.49 9.45 12.93
N ALA A 125 3.93 8.83 11.88
CA ALA A 125 2.64 8.16 11.89
C ALA A 125 2.75 6.62 11.77
N ARG A 126 3.97 6.06 11.79
CA ARG A 126 4.16 4.60 11.71
C ARG A 126 3.60 3.89 12.93
N ARG A 127 3.32 2.58 12.77
CA ARG A 127 2.75 1.68 13.80
C ARG A 127 1.29 1.97 14.21
N GLY A 128 0.62 2.94 13.58
CA GLY A 128 -0.83 3.19 13.73
C GLY A 128 -1.75 2.29 12.89
N GLY A 129 -1.22 1.31 12.15
CA GLY A 129 -2.00 0.44 11.25
C GLY A 129 -2.31 1.05 9.87
N TYR A 130 -1.90 2.30 9.62
CA TYR A 130 -2.13 3.05 8.39
C TYR A 130 -1.58 2.39 7.12
N GLY A 131 -0.41 1.74 7.18
CA GLY A 131 0.14 1.04 6.02
C GLY A 131 -0.75 -0.12 5.57
N ARG A 132 -1.41 -0.82 6.51
CA ARG A 132 -2.38 -1.86 6.17
C ARG A 132 -3.64 -1.27 5.55
N LEU A 133 -4.15 -0.17 6.10
CA LEU A 133 -5.33 0.50 5.58
C LEU A 133 -5.14 0.95 4.12
N LEU A 134 -3.98 1.55 3.81
CA LEU A 134 -3.61 1.94 2.45
C LEU A 134 -3.46 0.72 1.52
N PHE A 135 -2.84 -0.36 1.98
CA PHE A 135 -2.73 -1.60 1.21
C PHE A 135 -4.10 -2.22 0.92
N ASP A 136 -5.00 -2.26 1.93
CA ASP A 136 -6.37 -2.77 1.78
C ASP A 136 -7.15 -1.96 0.73
N ALA A 137 -6.91 -0.64 0.62
CA ALA A 137 -7.50 0.20 -0.42
C ALA A 137 -7.07 -0.21 -1.84
N VAL A 138 -5.79 -0.55 -2.03
CA VAL A 138 -5.27 -1.03 -3.32
C VAL A 138 -5.82 -2.43 -3.64
N VAL A 139 -5.95 -3.30 -2.64
CA VAL A 139 -6.58 -4.62 -2.82
C VAL A 139 -8.05 -4.47 -3.21
N ALA A 140 -8.78 -3.53 -2.60
CA ALA A 140 -10.16 -3.23 -2.96
C ALA A 140 -10.27 -2.72 -4.41
N GLU A 141 -9.36 -1.83 -4.84
CA GLU A 141 -9.27 -1.38 -6.23
C GLU A 141 -8.97 -2.52 -7.20
N ALA A 142 -8.03 -3.40 -6.86
CA ALA A 142 -7.70 -4.57 -7.68
C ALA A 142 -8.94 -5.44 -7.91
N ARG A 143 -9.70 -5.72 -6.85
CA ARG A 143 -10.96 -6.48 -6.94
C ARG A 143 -12.00 -5.76 -7.78
N ALA A 144 -12.21 -4.46 -7.55
CA ALA A 144 -13.21 -3.66 -8.27
C ALA A 144 -12.91 -3.55 -9.77
N THR A 145 -11.63 -3.55 -10.16
CA THR A 145 -11.21 -3.45 -11.56
C THR A 145 -11.08 -4.80 -12.27
N GLY A 146 -11.39 -5.91 -11.58
CA GLY A 146 -11.25 -7.27 -12.11
C GLY A 146 -9.80 -7.69 -12.31
N ALA A 147 -8.85 -7.05 -11.62
CA ALA A 147 -7.47 -7.50 -11.60
C ALA A 147 -7.39 -8.84 -10.85
N VAL A 148 -6.75 -9.82 -11.47
CA VAL A 148 -6.59 -11.16 -10.89
C VAL A 148 -5.31 -11.30 -10.06
N ARG A 149 -4.51 -10.23 -10.01
CA ARG A 149 -3.23 -10.18 -9.30
C ARG A 149 -2.88 -8.75 -8.92
N LEU A 150 -2.22 -8.61 -7.77
CA LEU A 150 -1.50 -7.42 -7.34
C LEU A 150 -0.03 -7.81 -7.17
N LYS A 151 0.90 -7.04 -7.75
CA LYS A 151 2.36 -7.21 -7.55
C LYS A 151 2.97 -5.92 -7.01
N TRP A 152 4.14 -6.04 -6.40
CA TRP A 152 4.99 -4.95 -5.92
C TRP A 152 6.41 -5.46 -5.75
N GLN A 153 7.35 -4.55 -5.51
CA GLN A 153 8.71 -4.89 -5.09
C GLN A 153 8.91 -4.57 -3.61
N VAL A 154 9.86 -5.28 -2.99
CA VAL A 154 10.34 -4.99 -1.65
C VAL A 154 11.84 -5.27 -1.63
N LEU A 155 12.61 -4.34 -1.07
CA LEU A 155 14.05 -4.51 -0.95
C LEU A 155 14.36 -5.71 -0.06
N ASN A 156 15.32 -6.54 -0.47
CA ASN A 156 15.68 -7.78 0.20
C ASN A 156 16.12 -7.59 1.66
N TRP A 157 16.67 -6.43 2.00
CA TRP A 157 17.10 -6.05 3.35
C TRP A 157 15.96 -5.49 4.20
N ASN A 158 14.80 -5.16 3.62
CA ASN A 158 13.68 -4.55 4.32
C ASN A 158 12.83 -5.63 5.03
N GLU A 159 13.44 -6.28 6.01
CA GLU A 159 12.80 -7.32 6.84
C GLU A 159 11.45 -6.87 7.45
N PRO A 160 11.28 -5.62 7.93
CA PRO A 160 10.00 -5.15 8.44
C PRO A 160 8.89 -5.17 7.37
N ALA A 161 9.16 -4.70 6.15
CA ALA A 161 8.18 -4.72 5.06
C ALA A 161 7.92 -6.15 4.57
N ILE A 162 8.95 -6.99 4.45
CA ILE A 162 8.79 -8.41 4.09
C ILE A 162 7.89 -9.12 5.10
N ALA A 163 8.12 -8.90 6.40
CA ALA A 163 7.30 -9.48 7.46
C ALA A 163 5.85 -8.95 7.43
N PHE A 164 5.67 -7.67 7.12
CA PHE A 164 4.34 -7.07 6.91
C PHE A 164 3.57 -7.80 5.80
N TYR A 165 4.17 -7.96 4.62
CA TYR A 165 3.51 -8.63 3.49
C TYR A 165 3.24 -10.12 3.76
N LYS A 166 4.18 -10.83 4.39
CA LYS A 166 3.98 -12.24 4.79
C LYS A 166 2.80 -12.41 5.77
N LYS A 167 2.63 -11.48 6.73
CA LYS A 167 1.49 -11.49 7.66
C LYS A 167 0.14 -11.26 6.96
N LEU A 168 0.14 -10.59 5.80
CA LEU A 168 -1.04 -10.44 4.96
C LEU A 168 -1.33 -11.67 4.07
N GLY A 169 -0.49 -12.72 4.15
CA GLY A 169 -0.61 -13.92 3.34
C GLY A 169 -0.01 -13.79 1.94
N ALA A 170 0.82 -12.77 1.69
CA ALA A 170 1.48 -12.61 0.41
C ALA A 170 2.63 -13.62 0.23
N THR A 171 2.75 -14.14 -1.00
CA THR A 171 3.96 -14.86 -1.44
C THR A 171 5.01 -13.85 -1.88
N ILE A 172 6.24 -13.99 -1.38
CA ILE A 172 7.40 -13.22 -1.85
C ILE A 172 8.16 -14.10 -2.85
N GLU A 173 8.17 -13.69 -4.11
CA GLU A 173 8.84 -14.38 -5.21
C GLU A 173 10.30 -13.92 -5.31
N ASP A 174 11.26 -14.85 -5.45
CA ASP A 174 12.70 -14.56 -5.55
C ASP A 174 13.37 -15.16 -6.82
N GLU A 175 12.60 -15.81 -7.68
CA GLU A 175 13.11 -16.47 -8.90
C GLU A 175 13.43 -15.49 -10.03
N TRP A 176 12.69 -14.37 -10.12
CA TRP A 176 12.79 -13.43 -11.25
C TRP A 176 13.57 -12.19 -10.85
N LEU A 177 14.62 -11.89 -11.62
CA LEU A 177 15.37 -10.64 -11.50
C LEU A 177 14.65 -9.50 -12.24
N ASN A 178 14.71 -8.29 -11.70
CA ASN A 178 14.23 -7.09 -12.37
C ASN A 178 15.29 -6.61 -13.38
N GLY A 179 14.94 -6.62 -14.66
CA GLY A 179 15.73 -5.95 -15.70
C GLY A 179 15.41 -4.46 -15.74
N ASN A 180 16.42 -3.62 -15.96
CA ASN A 180 16.26 -2.17 -16.04
C ASN A 180 17.22 -1.56 -17.09
N LEU A 181 16.75 -0.58 -17.85
CA LEU A 181 17.56 0.37 -18.61
C LEU A 181 17.15 1.76 -18.17
N ASP A 182 18.11 2.54 -17.64
CA ASP A 182 17.87 3.94 -17.28
C ASP A 182 17.76 4.85 -18.51
N GLU A 183 17.51 6.15 -18.30
CA GLU A 183 17.37 7.14 -19.38
C GLU A 183 18.58 7.17 -20.34
N ALA A 184 19.79 7.15 -19.80
CA ALA A 184 21.01 7.20 -20.59
C ALA A 184 21.22 5.91 -21.39
N GLN A 185 20.95 4.76 -20.76
CA GLN A 185 21.02 3.46 -21.41
C GLN A 185 19.95 3.29 -22.49
N LEU A 186 18.74 3.80 -22.28
CA LEU A 186 17.67 3.84 -23.29
C LEU A 186 18.08 4.68 -24.50
N ALA A 187 18.63 5.88 -24.27
CA ALA A 187 19.09 6.76 -25.35
C ALA A 187 20.26 6.16 -26.15
N ALA A 188 21.13 5.39 -25.49
CA ALA A 188 22.28 4.75 -26.12
C ALA A 188 21.96 3.39 -26.77
N TYR A 189 20.81 2.78 -26.47
CA TYR A 189 20.50 1.44 -26.94
C TYR A 189 20.26 1.41 -28.45
N ALA A 190 21.01 0.56 -29.17
CA ALA A 190 20.89 0.44 -30.61
C ALA A 190 19.59 -0.31 -31.01
N VAL A 191 18.64 0.42 -31.59
CA VAL A 191 17.40 -0.15 -32.12
C VAL A 191 17.54 -0.40 -33.62
N THR A 192 17.15 -1.59 -34.07
CA THR A 192 17.20 -1.91 -35.52
C THR A 192 16.16 -1.09 -36.28
N PRO A 193 16.42 -0.70 -37.55
CA PRO A 193 15.45 0.04 -38.35
C PRO A 193 14.09 -0.68 -38.49
N ALA A 194 14.12 -2.02 -38.59
CA ALA A 194 12.91 -2.84 -38.64
C ALA A 194 12.06 -2.67 -37.37
N ALA A 195 12.68 -2.71 -36.19
CA ALA A 195 11.98 -2.52 -34.92
C ALA A 195 11.48 -1.08 -34.76
N ALA A 196 12.25 -0.07 -35.17
CA ALA A 196 11.83 1.33 -35.10
C ALA A 196 10.62 1.62 -36.00
N SER A 197 10.53 0.96 -37.17
CA SER A 197 9.49 1.23 -38.16
C SER A 197 8.05 0.88 -37.73
N VAL A 198 7.89 -0.01 -36.75
CA VAL A 198 6.58 -0.47 -36.28
C VAL A 198 6.08 0.28 -35.04
N VAL A 199 6.91 1.15 -34.45
CA VAL A 199 6.55 1.97 -33.29
C VAL A 199 6.09 3.33 -33.79
N ALA A 200 4.79 3.62 -33.70
CA ALA A 200 4.30 4.98 -33.97
C ALA A 200 4.82 5.93 -32.87
N PRO A 201 5.30 7.13 -33.21
CA PRO A 201 5.53 8.16 -32.21
C PRO A 201 4.17 8.50 -31.59
N THR A 202 3.89 7.94 -30.42
CA THR A 202 2.86 8.47 -29.53
C THR A 202 3.30 9.89 -29.23
N GLY A 203 2.50 10.90 -29.56
CA GLY A 203 2.85 12.34 -29.52
C GLY A 203 3.27 12.89 -28.15
N ARG A 204 4.36 12.35 -27.59
CA ARG A 204 5.11 12.86 -26.46
C ARG A 204 6.03 13.94 -27.03
N SER A 205 5.60 15.19 -26.94
CA SER A 205 6.57 16.27 -26.80
C SER A 205 7.27 16.04 -25.46
N LEU A 206 8.60 15.90 -25.52
CA LEU A 206 9.49 15.97 -24.36
C LEU A 206 9.32 17.33 -23.67
#